data_AF-A0A090GDB3-F1
#
_entry.id   AF-A0A090GDB3-F1
#
_cell.length_a   1.000
_cell.length_b   1.000
_cell.length_c   1.000
_cell.angle_alpha   90.00
_cell.angle_beta   90.00
_cell.angle_gamma   90.00
#
_symmetry.space_group_name_H-M   'P 1'
#
loop_
_entity.id
_entity.type
_entity.pdbx_description
1 polymer ?
#
loop_
_entity_poly.entity_id
_entity_poly.type
_entity_poly.pdbx_seq_one_letter_code
_entity_poly.pdbx_strand_id
1 'polypeptide(L)'
;MRDRQVATEILADVGGRLVADGNASEKVNTQKKIIRDFLCGENGRQKVEGWLPRWMAFPVSSYTNRGGLRTADQWAKVQTLFVSK
;
A
#
# COMPACT_ATOMS: atom_id res chain seq x y z
N MET A 1 2.10 -10.50 -3.54
CA MET A 1 1.69 -9.45 -4.50
C MET A 1 2.35 -9.67 -5.85
N ARG A 2 1.56 -9.80 -6.94
CA ARG A 2 2.07 -9.86 -8.33
C ARG A 2 1.64 -8.64 -9.16
N ASP A 3 0.69 -7.87 -8.65
CA ASP A 3 0.17 -6.66 -9.28
C ASP A 3 1.17 -5.50 -9.14
N ARG A 4 1.49 -4.85 -10.26
CA ARG A 4 2.39 -3.70 -10.33
C ARG A 4 1.77 -2.45 -9.73
N GLN A 5 0.48 -2.21 -9.99
CA GLN A 5 -0.20 -1.02 -9.48
C GLN A 5 -0.23 -1.05 -7.96
N VAL A 6 -0.59 -2.20 -7.37
CA VAL A 6 -0.57 -2.37 -5.90
C VAL A 6 0.84 -2.17 -5.33
N ALA A 7 1.87 -2.65 -6.03
CA ALA A 7 3.25 -2.49 -5.59
C ALA A 7 3.71 -1.03 -5.60
N THR A 8 3.29 -0.26 -6.61
CA THR A 8 3.60 1.17 -6.71
C THR A 8 2.87 1.98 -5.63
N GLU A 9 1.61 1.67 -5.35
CA GLU A 9 0.85 2.33 -4.27
C GLU A 9 1.41 2.02 -2.88
N ILE A 10 1.81 0.76 -2.62
CA ILE A 10 2.50 0.42 -1.36
C ILE A 10 3.83 1.16 -1.24
N LEU A 11 4.59 1.24 -2.34
CA LEU A 11 5.84 2.00 -2.34
C LEU A 11 5.60 3.49 -2.10
N ALA A 12 4.49 4.05 -2.56
CA ALA A 12 4.12 5.43 -2.27
C ALA A 12 3.78 5.64 -0.80
N ASP A 13 3.06 4.70 -0.17
CA ASP A 13 2.70 4.75 1.26
C ASP A 13 3.92 4.60 2.17
N VAL A 14 4.92 3.80 1.78
CA VAL A 14 6.11 3.52 2.60
C VAL A 14 7.26 4.49 2.29
N GLY A 15 7.58 4.70 1.03
CA GLY A 15 8.75 5.46 0.55
C GLY A 15 8.43 6.84 0.01
N GLY A 16 7.16 7.24 -0.02
CA GLY A 16 6.71 8.51 -0.58
C GLY A 16 6.47 8.45 -2.09
N ARG A 17 5.64 9.39 -2.58
CA ARG A 17 5.18 9.42 -3.98
C ARG A 17 6.33 9.62 -4.99
N LEU A 18 7.33 10.43 -4.67
CA LEU A 18 8.49 10.64 -5.55
C LEU A 18 9.27 9.35 -5.80
N VAL A 19 9.45 8.52 -4.77
CA VAL A 19 10.15 7.23 -4.91
C VAL A 19 9.30 6.23 -5.68
N ALA A 20 7.98 6.24 -5.46
CA ALA A 20 7.05 5.41 -6.22
C ALA A 20 7.06 5.76 -7.72
N ASP A 21 6.95 7.05 -8.06
CA ASP A 21 6.90 7.52 -9.45
C ASP A 21 8.21 7.21 -10.18
N GLY A 22 9.37 7.42 -9.52
CA GLY A 22 10.68 7.07 -10.08
C GLY A 22 10.87 5.56 -10.32
N ASN A 23 10.11 4.71 -9.63
CA ASN A 23 10.17 3.25 -9.75
C ASN A 23 8.91 2.64 -10.40
N ALA A 24 8.00 3.45 -10.96
CA ALA A 24 6.73 2.97 -11.49
C ALA A 24 6.92 2.01 -12.69
N SER A 25 7.95 2.23 -13.50
CA SER A 25 8.30 1.40 -14.66
C SER A 25 9.17 0.18 -14.32
N GLU A 26 9.64 0.06 -13.08
CA GLU A 26 10.50 -1.03 -12.65
C GLU A 26 9.77 -2.37 -12.52
N LYS A 27 10.55 -3.46 -12.46
CA LYS A 27 10.00 -4.79 -12.19
C LYS A 27 9.36 -4.82 -10.81
N VAL A 28 8.23 -5.50 -10.67
CA VAL A 28 7.52 -5.67 -9.39
C VAL A 28 8.42 -6.26 -8.29
N ASN A 29 9.37 -7.12 -8.66
CA ASN A 29 10.34 -7.66 -7.71
C ASN A 29 11.32 -6.61 -7.17
N THR A 30 11.72 -5.64 -8.01
CA THR A 30 12.53 -4.49 -7.59
C THR A 30 11.75 -3.62 -6.61
N GLN A 31 10.50 -3.27 -6.94
CA GLN A 31 9.63 -2.49 -6.06
C GLN A 31 9.44 -3.16 -4.68
N LYS A 32 9.22 -4.49 -4.64
CA LYS A 32 9.16 -5.25 -3.37
C LYS A 32 10.44 -5.18 -2.56
N LYS A 33 11.60 -5.21 -3.22
CA LYS A 33 12.89 -5.08 -2.54
C LYS A 33 12.99 -3.70 -1.90
N ILE A 34 12.68 -2.65 -2.64
CA ILE A 34 12.68 -1.28 -2.11
C ILE A 34 11.73 -1.13 -0.92
N ILE A 35 10.51 -1.67 -1.00
CA ILE A 35 9.56 -1.68 0.12
C ILE A 35 10.18 -2.35 1.34
N ARG A 36 10.80 -3.53 1.17
CA ARG A 36 11.49 -4.23 2.27
C ARG A 36 12.61 -3.38 2.85
N ASP A 37 13.41 -2.74 2.00
CA ASP A 37 14.52 -1.89 2.44
C ASP A 37 14.02 -0.75 3.36
N PHE A 38 12.88 -0.13 3.03
CA PHE A 38 12.25 0.87 3.91
C PHE A 38 11.72 0.28 5.22
N LEU A 39 11.15 -0.92 5.22
CA LEU A 39 10.64 -1.55 6.43
C LEU A 39 11.77 -2.03 7.37
N CYS A 40 12.91 -2.43 6.81
CA CYS A 40 14.09 -2.87 7.56
C CYS A 40 15.02 -1.70 7.93
N GLY A 41 14.95 -0.56 7.23
CA GLY A 41 15.91 0.54 7.38
C GLY A 41 17.26 0.27 6.72
N GLU A 42 17.25 -0.47 5.61
CA GLU A 42 18.45 -0.88 4.88
C GLU A 42 18.73 0.01 3.66
N ASN A 43 19.93 -0.13 3.07
CA ASN A 43 20.34 0.57 1.85
C ASN A 43 20.23 2.11 1.95
N GLY A 44 20.55 2.67 3.12
CA GLY A 44 20.54 4.11 3.37
C GLY A 44 19.14 4.73 3.49
N ARG A 45 18.09 3.90 3.58
CA ARG A 45 16.71 4.37 3.73
C ARG A 45 16.32 4.47 5.20
N GLN A 46 15.56 5.51 5.54
CA GLN A 46 14.99 5.64 6.87
C GLN A 46 14.00 4.52 7.12
N LYS A 47 14.16 3.83 8.27
CA LYS A 47 13.25 2.76 8.68
C LYS A 47 11.85 3.30 8.91
N VAL A 48 10.86 2.66 8.30
CA VAL A 48 9.45 2.94 8.54
C VAL A 48 8.92 1.96 9.57
N GLU A 49 8.57 2.46 10.75
CA GLU A 49 7.99 1.66 11.83
C GLU A 49 6.46 1.81 11.88
N GLY A 50 5.78 0.78 12.40
CA GLY A 50 4.32 0.80 12.59
C GLY A 50 3.50 0.79 11.30
N TRP A 51 4.14 0.61 10.14
CA TRP A 51 3.42 0.55 8.88
C TRP A 51 2.59 -0.74 8.78
N LEU A 52 1.31 -0.56 8.52
CA LEU A 52 0.38 -1.64 8.21
C LEU A 52 -0.14 -1.45 6.79
N PRO A 53 -0.19 -2.50 5.97
CA PRO A 53 -0.88 -2.42 4.70
C PRO A 53 -2.34 -2.03 4.90
N ARG A 54 -2.92 -1.27 3.96
CA ARG A 54 -4.34 -0.86 3.98
C ARG A 54 -5.36 -2.00 4.15
N TRP A 55 -5.00 -3.21 3.70
CA TRP A 55 -5.84 -4.41 3.88
C TRP A 55 -5.71 -5.06 5.27
N MET A 56 -4.73 -4.65 6.09
CA MET A 56 -4.57 -5.06 7.49
C MET A 56 -4.97 -3.94 8.47
N ALA A 57 -5.01 -2.69 8.01
CA ALA A 57 -5.50 -1.56 8.79
C ALA A 57 -7.03 -1.63 9.00
N PHE A 58 -7.52 -0.96 10.05
CA PHE A 58 -8.95 -0.75 10.28
C PHE A 58 -9.26 0.75 10.18
N PRO A 59 -10.26 1.16 9.37
CA PRO A 59 -11.10 0.31 8.51
C PRO A 59 -10.33 -0.25 7.29
N VAL A 60 -10.69 -1.47 6.90
CA VAL A 60 -10.01 -2.19 5.82
C VAL A 60 -10.24 -1.52 4.46
N SER A 61 -9.18 -1.33 3.69
CA SER A 61 -9.26 -0.70 2.37
C SER A 61 -8.33 -1.36 1.35
N SER A 62 -8.67 -1.21 0.06
CA SER A 62 -7.82 -1.64 -1.05
C SER A 62 -6.85 -0.54 -1.47
N TYR A 63 -5.75 -0.93 -2.11
CA TYR A 63 -4.81 0.01 -2.73
C TYR A 63 -5.26 0.47 -4.12
N THR A 64 -6.20 -0.23 -4.75
CA THR A 64 -6.67 0.08 -6.10
C THR A 64 -8.20 0.09 -6.16
N ASN A 65 -8.73 0.89 -7.08
CA ASN A 65 -10.17 1.02 -7.32
C ASN A 65 -10.76 -0.17 -8.09
N ARG A 66 -9.94 -1.14 -8.51
CA ARG A 66 -10.39 -2.34 -9.23
C ARG A 66 -11.08 -3.37 -8.33
N GLY A 67 -11.06 -3.14 -7.01
CA GLY A 67 -11.58 -4.08 -6.02
C GLY A 67 -10.67 -5.30 -5.87
N GLY A 68 -11.25 -6.42 -5.43
CA GLY A 68 -10.55 -7.70 -5.29
C GLY A 68 -10.21 -8.08 -3.85
N LEU A 69 -10.56 -7.22 -2.88
CA LEU A 69 -10.54 -7.55 -1.47
C LEU A 69 -11.97 -7.52 -0.93
N ARG A 70 -12.61 -8.70 -0.90
CA ARG A 70 -14.02 -8.84 -0.52
C ARG A 70 -14.37 -8.12 0.79
N THR A 71 -13.48 -8.15 1.79
CA THR A 71 -13.73 -7.48 3.07
C THR A 71 -13.77 -5.95 2.93
N ALA A 72 -12.90 -5.36 2.12
CA ALA A 72 -12.93 -3.93 1.81
C ALA A 72 -14.16 -3.56 0.98
N ASP A 73 -14.53 -4.40 0.01
CA ASP A 73 -15.73 -4.17 -0.81
C ASP A 73 -17.01 -4.22 0.04
N GLN A 74 -17.08 -5.12 1.03
CA GLN A 74 -18.21 -5.21 1.96
C GLN A 74 -18.22 -4.04 2.95
N TRP A 75 -17.07 -3.69 3.52
CA TRP A 75 -16.94 -2.50 4.36
C TRP A 75 -17.40 -1.24 3.63
N ALA A 76 -17.02 -1.07 2.37
CA ALA A 76 -17.39 0.09 1.57
C ALA A 76 -18.91 0.26 1.39
N LYS A 77 -19.69 -0.82 1.47
CA LYS A 77 -21.16 -0.80 1.40
C LYS A 77 -21.82 -0.36 2.70
N VAL A 78 -21.22 -0.72 3.84
CA VAL A 78 -21.79 -0.46 5.17
C VAL A 78 -21.22 0.79 5.82
N GLN A 79 -20.06 1.29 5.37
CA GLN A 79 -19.37 2.45 5.97
C GLN A 79 -20.27 3.68 6.06
N THR A 80 -21.19 3.87 5.11
CA THR A 80 -22.11 5.01 5.08
C THR A 80 -23.10 5.02 6.25
N LEU A 81 -23.34 3.87 6.86
CA LEU A 81 -24.16 3.74 8.08
C LEU A 81 -23.42 4.22 9.34
N PHE A 82 -22.09 4.27 9.29
CA PHE A 82 -21.22 4.64 10.41
C PHE A 82 -20.67 6.07 10.30
N VAL A 83 -20.93 6.78 9.21
CA VAL A 83 -20.64 8.22 9.11
C VAL A 83 -21.73 8.97 9.87
N SER A 84 -21.61 9.03 11.19
CA SER A 84 -22.37 10.00 11.98
C SER A 84 -21.83 11.40 11.71
N LYS A 85 -22.74 12.35 11.48
CA LYS A 85 -22.43 13.79 11.41
C LYS A 85 -21.82 14.29 12.72
#